data_AF-W3AKB3-F1
#
_entry.id   AF-W3AKB3-F1
#
_cell.length_a   1.000
_cell.length_b   1.000
_cell.length_c   1.000
_cell.angle_alpha   90.00
_cell.angle_beta   90.00
_cell.angle_gamma   90.00
#
_symmetry.space_group_name_H-M   'P 1'
#
loop_
_entity.id
_entity.type
_entity.pdbx_description
1 polymer ?
#
loop_
_entity_poly.entity_id
_entity_poly.type
_entity_poly.pdbx_seq_one_letter_code
_entity_poly.pdbx_strand_id
1 'polypeptide(L)' 'LYNILMMEEKHTVVGCGAGTSTKTVLPSRDGDPTHKRVERCDNGKSIPDYLDNIDKFIERKKQLFSL' A
#
# COMPACT_ATOMS: atom_id res chain seq x y z
N LEU A 1 -15.62 15.90 8.97
CA LEU A 1 -14.40 15.10 8.72
C LEU A 1 -14.65 13.70 9.26
N TYR A 2 -15.24 12.82 8.47
CA TYR A 2 -15.19 11.40 8.79
C TYR A 2 -13.75 10.96 8.57
N ASN A 3 -13.12 10.36 9.58
CA ASN A 3 -11.79 9.81 9.41
C ASN A 3 -11.89 8.64 8.43
N ILE A 4 -11.53 8.91 7.16
CA ILE A 4 -11.24 7.87 6.18
C ILE A 4 -10.23 6.85 6.74
N LEU A 5 -9.37 7.29 7.68
CA LEU A 5 -8.46 6.42 8.44
C LEU A 5 -9.16 5.38 9.33
N MET A 6 -10.36 5.67 9.88
CA MET A 6 -11.08 4.75 10.79
C MET A 6 -12.06 3.82 10.05
N MET A 7 -12.47 4.19 8.84
CA MET A 7 -13.28 3.34 7.95
C MET A 7 -12.43 2.53 6.97
N GLU A 8 -11.10 2.58 7.11
CA GLU A 8 -10.21 1.92 6.19
C GLU A 8 -10.42 0.41 6.22
N GLU A 9 -10.78 -0.16 5.06
CA GLU A 9 -10.94 -1.61 4.90
C GLU A 9 -9.72 -2.34 5.46
N LYS A 10 -9.94 -3.30 6.36
CA LYS A 10 -8.90 -4.15 6.96
C LYS A 10 -8.30 -5.18 5.98
N HIS A 11 -8.53 -4.99 4.69
CA HIS A 11 -8.02 -5.85 3.63
C HIS A 11 -6.82 -5.21 2.95
N THR A 12 -5.89 -6.07 2.53
CA THR A 12 -4.81 -5.70 1.63
C THR A 12 -5.39 -5.41 0.25
N VAL A 13 -5.01 -4.26 -0.33
CA VAL A 13 -5.47 -3.79 -1.64
C VAL A 13 -4.26 -3.52 -2.52
N VAL A 14 -4.26 -4.09 -3.73
CA VAL A 14 -3.19 -3.90 -4.70
C VAL A 14 -3.62 -2.93 -5.79
N GLY A 15 -2.95 -1.78 -5.85
CA GLY A 15 -3.19 -0.77 -6.89
C GLY A 15 -2.29 -0.99 -8.10
N CYS A 16 -2.88 -1.16 -9.28
CA CYS A 16 -2.17 -1.30 -10.56
C CYS A 16 -2.45 -0.08 -11.45
N GLY A 17 -1.41 0.47 -12.07
CA GLY A 17 -1.52 1.65 -12.94
C GLY A 17 -1.04 2.94 -12.29
N ALA A 18 -0.88 3.98 -13.11
CA ALA A 18 -0.46 5.31 -12.68
C ALA A 18 -1.48 5.92 -11.70
N GLY A 19 -0.97 6.62 -10.68
CA GLY A 19 -1.78 7.31 -9.67
C GLY A 19 -2.48 6.41 -8.65
N THR A 20 -2.20 5.10 -8.67
CA THR A 20 -2.77 4.16 -7.69
C THR A 20 -1.83 3.92 -6.51
N SER A 21 -2.39 3.45 -5.40
CA SER A 21 -1.66 3.09 -4.19
C SER A 21 -1.93 1.63 -3.83
N THR A 22 -0.91 0.95 -3.30
CA THR A 22 -1.03 -0.38 -2.70
C THR A 22 -0.99 -0.25 -1.19
N LYS A 23 -1.91 -0.94 -0.52
CA LYS A 23 -2.05 -0.95 0.94
C LYS A 23 -1.95 -2.39 1.42
N THR A 24 -1.08 -2.64 2.39
CA THR A 24 -0.94 -3.95 3.04
C THR A 24 -1.29 -3.83 4.52
N VAL A 25 -2.11 -4.77 4.98
CA VAL A 25 -2.47 -4.89 6.41
C VAL A 25 -1.60 -5.98 7.03
N LEU A 26 -0.73 -5.57 7.93
CA LEU A 26 0.22 -6.42 8.65
C LEU A 26 -0.23 -6.66 10.10
N PRO A 27 0.20 -7.78 10.71
CA PRO A 27 0.02 -7.99 12.15
C PRO A 27 0.61 -6.84 12.97
N SER A 28 0.00 -6.57 14.13
CA SER A 28 0.58 -5.61 15.06
C SER A 28 1.91 -6.11 15.61
N ARG A 29 2.80 -5.16 15.95
CA ARG A 29 4.09 -5.45 16.60
C ARG A 29 4.02 -5.38 18.13
N ASP A 30 2.94 -4.83 18.68
CA ASP A 30 2.75 -4.61 20.11
C ASP A 30 2.12 -5.81 20.85
N GLY A 31 1.85 -6.91 20.14
CA GLY A 31 1.26 -8.12 20.71
C GLY A 31 -0.26 -8.07 20.88
N ASP A 32 -0.91 -6.93 20.61
CA ASP A 32 -2.37 -6.81 20.64
C ASP A 32 -2.96 -7.40 19.33
N PRO A 33 -3.80 -8.45 19.40
CA PRO A 33 -4.38 -9.09 18.22
C PRO A 33 -5.41 -8.20 17.48
N THR A 34 -5.94 -7.17 18.14
CA THR A 34 -6.93 -6.24 17.60
C THR A 34 -6.30 -5.10 16.81
N HIS A 35 -5.05 -4.75 17.13
CA HIS A 35 -4.27 -3.78 16.39
C HIS A 35 -3.79 -4.37 15.06
N LYS A 36 -3.75 -3.52 14.03
CA LYS A 36 -3.22 -3.85 12.71
C LYS A 36 -2.32 -2.72 12.26
N ARG A 37 -1.20 -3.07 11.63
CA ARG A 37 -0.33 -2.08 10.98
C ARG A 37 -0.73 -1.96 9.52
N VAL A 38 -0.87 -0.73 9.05
CA VAL A 38 -1.19 -0.45 7.65
C VAL A 38 0.00 0.22 7.01
N GLU A 39 0.61 -0.46 6.06
CA GLU A 39 1.72 0.06 5.27
C GLU A 39 1.23 0.32 3.84
N ARG A 40 1.79 1.34 3.19
CA ARG A 40 1.39 1.72 1.83
C ARG A 40 2.59 1.99 0.95
N CYS A 41 2.45 1.70 -0.35
CA CYS A 41 3.39 2.15 -1.36
C CYS A 41 2.63 2.66 -2.60
N ASP A 42 3.05 3.82 -3.10
CA ASP A 42 2.39 4.47 -4.23
C ASP A 42 3.08 4.18 -5.57
N ASN A 43 2.28 4.14 -6.62
CA ASN A 43 2.75 4.20 -8.00
C ASN A 43 2.97 5.66 -8.42
N GLY A 44 3.77 5.86 -9.47
CA GLY A 44 3.97 7.16 -10.11
C GLY A 44 2.64 7.78 -10.53
N LYS A 45 2.49 9.10 -10.34
CA LYS A 45 1.22 9.79 -10.62
C LYS A 45 0.92 9.91 -12.10
N SER A 46 1.95 10.11 -12.92
CA SER A 46 1.80 10.31 -14.35
C SER A 46 1.95 8.99 -15.10
N ILE A 47 1.26 8.87 -16.24
CA ILE A 47 1.35 7.71 -17.12
C ILE A 47 2.80 7.51 -17.62
N PRO A 48 3.53 8.56 -18.08
CA PRO A 48 4.92 8.39 -18.50
C PRO A 48 5.82 7.86 -17.39
N ASP A 49 5.77 8.45 -16.19
CA ASP A 49 6.59 8.01 -15.05
C ASP A 49 6.30 6.55 -14.66
N TYR A 50 5.02 6.15 -14.71
CA TYR A 50 4.60 4.78 -14.43
C TYR A 50 5.14 3.77 -15.45
N LEU A 51 5.09 4.11 -16.74
CA LEU A 51 5.58 3.25 -17.81
C LEU A 51 7.11 3.16 -17.80
N ASP A 52 7.78 4.29 -17.64
CA ASP A 52 9.25 4.37 -17.67
C ASP A 52 9.91 3.72 -16.45
N ASN A 53 9.19 3.64 -15.31
CA ASN A 53 9.71 3.12 -14.05
C ASN A 53 8.88 1.97 -13.48
N ILE A 54 8.22 1.18 -14.33
CA ILE A 54 7.33 0.10 -13.87
C ILE A 54 8.03 -0.90 -12.95
N ASP A 55 9.28 -1.26 -13.25
CA ASP A 55 10.08 -2.22 -12.46
C ASP A 55 10.33 -1.72 -11.04
N LYS A 56 10.59 -0.41 -10.88
CA LYS A 56 10.76 0.23 -9.57
C LYS A 56 9.47 0.12 -8.74
N PHE A 57 8.31 0.30 -9.35
CA PHE A 57 7.02 0.18 -8.65
C PHE A 57 6.69 -1.27 -8.30
N ILE A 58 7.06 -2.23 -9.17
CA ILE A 58 6.95 -3.66 -8.86
C ILE A 58 7.86 -4.03 -7.68
N GLU A 59 9.11 -3.57 -7.68
CA GLU A 59 10.07 -3.87 -6.62
C GLU A 59 9.64 -3.30 -5.26
N ARG A 60 9.11 -2.07 -5.25
CA ARG A 60 8.53 -1.48 -4.03
C ARG A 60 7.38 -2.33 -3.45
N LYS A 61 6.55 -2.93 -4.31
CA LYS A 61 5.47 -3.81 -3.86
C LYS A 61 6.04 -5.11 -3.30
N LYS A 62 7.06 -5.70 -3.93
CA LYS A 62 7.74 -6.89 -3.38
C LYS A 62 8.30 -6.61 -1.98
N GLN A 63 8.96 -5.47 -1.80
CA GLN A 63 9.48 -5.04 -0.50
C GLN A 63 8.36 -4.83 0.52
N LEU A 64 7.23 -4.22 0.11
CA LEU A 64 6.06 -4.05 0.98
C LEU A 64 5.47 -5.38 1.45
N PHE A 65 5.45 -6.40 0.59
CA PHE A 65 4.93 -7.74 0.92
C PHE A 65 5.93 -8.62 1.69
N SER A 66 7.19 -8.21 1.78
CA SER A 66 8.20 -8.90 2.59
C SER A 66 8.35 -8.36 4.02
N LEU A 67 7.57 -7.33 4.39
CA LEU A 67 7.55 -6.72 5.74
C LEU A 67 6.82 -7.57 6.79
#